data_AF-A0A0F9UWD0-F1
#
_entry.id   AF-A0A0F9UWD0-F1
#
_cell.length_a   1.000
_cell.length_b   1.000
_cell.length_c   1.000
_cell.angle_alpha   90.00
_cell.angle_beta   90.00
_cell.angle_gamma   90.00
#
_symmetry.space_group_name_H-M   'P 1'
#
loop_
_entity.id
_entity.type
_entity.pdbx_description
1 polymer ?
#
loop_
_entity_poly.entity_id
_entity_poly.type
_entity_poly.pdbx_seq_one_letter_code
_entity_poly.pdbx_strand_id
1 'polypeptide(L)'
;MTSNLLFDPFAEMPFNGYLDPTSGEPTYYRSLAHFVYSEMMRSVDPQYQAYLIGLDDSELFRLEVEDVALGQASCSTSDLQQLVYAGVYMQAASNKEAYSVILNSPELVSVQDCDLADDIASVLGRFISDLQSSDQLLRVAFMLEGVSPDFLNEVLSKLFKKRAANCILAVGRPTANIVLSDYARGQRAAFLMVGDEEGADVLATQLQRRTSHVYHLACGIASEASAARIQHLESHGVQIRKILENA
;
A
#
# COMPACT_ATOMS: atom_id res chain seq x y z
N MET A 1 3.37 29.48 21.96
CA MET A 1 3.08 29.38 20.52
C MET A 1 3.18 27.90 20.18
N THR A 2 2.05 27.22 19.98
CA THR A 2 2.04 25.87 19.42
C THR A 2 2.33 26.01 17.93
N SER A 3 3.46 25.50 17.46
CA SER A 3 3.77 25.46 16.03
C SER A 3 2.83 24.46 15.37
N ASN A 4 2.03 24.89 14.39
CA ASN A 4 1.28 23.98 13.53
C ASN A 4 2.27 23.10 12.75
N LEU A 5 1.97 21.81 12.66
CA LEU A 5 2.69 20.86 11.82
C LEU A 5 2.13 20.95 10.40
N LEU A 6 2.93 21.46 9.47
CA LEU A 6 2.55 21.51 8.07
C LEU A 6 2.87 20.17 7.40
N PHE A 7 1.84 19.46 6.93
CA PHE A 7 1.98 18.29 6.07
C PHE A 7 2.05 18.75 4.62
N ASP A 8 3.23 18.64 4.02
CA ASP A 8 3.44 18.93 2.61
C ASP A 8 3.41 17.62 1.80
N PRO A 9 2.40 17.39 0.92
CA PRO A 9 2.36 16.20 0.09
C PRO A 9 3.47 16.15 -0.97
N PHE A 10 4.13 17.28 -1.26
CA PHE A 10 5.28 17.37 -2.16
C PHE A 10 6.61 17.12 -1.47
N ALA A 11 6.67 17.13 -0.13
CA ALA A 11 7.90 16.88 0.60
C ALA A 11 8.52 15.52 0.24
N GLU A 12 9.85 15.49 0.13
CA GLU A 12 10.62 14.29 -0.17
C GLU A 12 10.55 13.29 1.00
N MET A 13 9.52 12.46 0.96
CA MET A 13 9.27 11.35 1.87
C MET A 13 9.08 10.10 1.00
N PRO A 14 10.17 9.54 0.49
CA PRO A 14 10.08 8.50 -0.53
C PRO A 14 9.53 7.18 0.02
N PHE A 15 8.88 6.43 -0.85
CA PHE A 15 8.34 5.11 -0.53
C PHE A 15 8.14 4.26 -1.78
N ASN A 16 7.98 2.96 -1.57
CA ASN A 16 7.65 2.01 -2.62
C ASN A 16 6.15 1.81 -2.67
N GLY A 17 5.57 1.90 -3.86
CA GLY A 17 4.15 1.60 -4.09
C GLY A 17 3.95 0.22 -4.72
N TYR A 18 3.04 0.18 -5.69
CA TYR A 18 2.69 -1.05 -6.40
C TYR A 18 3.83 -1.59 -7.27
N LEU A 19 3.75 -2.86 -7.66
CA LEU A 19 4.74 -3.49 -8.52
C LEU A 19 4.58 -3.06 -9.97
N ASP A 20 5.69 -2.78 -10.64
CA ASP A 20 5.72 -2.61 -12.08
C ASP A 20 5.44 -3.98 -12.74
N PRO A 21 4.42 -4.09 -13.63
CA PRO A 21 4.05 -5.36 -14.24
C PRO A 21 5.15 -5.99 -15.09
N THR A 22 6.12 -5.20 -15.56
CA THR A 22 7.18 -5.67 -16.46
C THR A 22 8.37 -6.25 -15.68
N SER A 23 8.84 -5.54 -14.67
CA SER A 23 10.01 -5.90 -13.87
C SER A 23 9.65 -6.70 -12.62
N GLY A 24 8.41 -6.57 -12.12
CA GLY A 24 8.00 -7.13 -10.83
C GLY A 24 8.57 -6.39 -9.62
N GLU A 25 9.33 -5.32 -9.85
CA GLU A 25 9.93 -4.50 -8.79
C GLU A 25 8.94 -3.41 -8.34
N PRO A 26 8.98 -3.00 -7.07
CA PRO A 26 8.15 -1.89 -6.59
C PRO A 26 8.47 -0.58 -7.31
N THR A 27 7.44 0.13 -7.76
CA THR A 27 7.59 1.49 -8.27
C THR A 27 7.96 2.43 -7.12
N TYR A 28 9.04 3.18 -7.28
CA TYR A 28 9.52 4.16 -6.31
C TYR A 28 8.85 5.52 -6.54
N TYR A 29 8.30 6.11 -5.48
CA TYR A 29 7.71 7.45 -5.50
C TYR A 29 8.45 8.34 -4.51
N ARG A 30 8.75 9.58 -4.93
CA ARG A 30 9.52 10.55 -4.11
C ARG A 30 8.69 11.22 -3.03
N SER A 31 7.40 11.41 -3.29
CA SER A 31 6.46 12.05 -2.36
C SER A 31 5.04 11.48 -2.54
N LEU A 32 4.13 11.88 -1.66
CA LEU A 32 2.72 11.48 -1.76
C LEU A 32 2.11 12.04 -3.06
N ALA A 33 2.46 13.27 -3.43
CA ALA A 33 2.01 13.89 -4.66
C ALA A 33 2.48 13.12 -5.91
N HIS A 34 3.73 12.67 -5.95
CA HIS A 34 4.22 11.81 -7.04
C HIS A 34 3.35 10.57 -7.21
N PHE A 35 3.00 9.91 -6.10
CA PHE A 35 2.13 8.74 -6.14
C PHE A 35 0.72 9.06 -6.64
N VAL A 36 0.05 10.07 -6.07
CA VAL A 36 -1.35 10.37 -6.40
C VAL A 36 -1.49 10.82 -7.86
N TYR A 37 -0.69 11.80 -8.30
CA TYR A 37 -0.81 12.34 -9.65
C TYR A 37 -0.42 11.33 -10.74
N SER A 38 0.63 10.53 -10.53
CA SER A 38 1.01 9.51 -11.51
C SER A 38 -0.03 8.37 -11.59
N GLU A 39 -0.59 7.90 -10.46
CA GLU A 39 -1.60 6.84 -10.45
C GLU A 39 -2.97 7.29 -11.00
N MET A 40 -3.25 8.60 -11.02
CA MET A 40 -4.37 9.18 -11.75
C MET A 40 -4.18 9.07 -13.26
N MET A 41 -2.94 9.15 -13.75
CA MET A 41 -2.61 9.10 -15.18
C MET A 41 -2.45 7.69 -15.74
N ARG A 42 -2.25 6.68 -14.89
CA ARG A 42 -1.95 5.30 -15.31
C ARG A 42 -2.86 4.75 -16.41
N SER A 43 -4.17 5.00 -16.34
CA SER A 43 -5.15 4.50 -17.31
C SER A 43 -5.51 5.50 -18.40
N VAL A 44 -4.99 6.73 -18.31
CA VAL A 44 -5.25 7.83 -19.25
C VAL A 44 -4.06 7.97 -20.21
N ASP A 45 -2.86 8.11 -19.66
CA ASP A 45 -1.61 8.25 -20.39
C ASP A 45 -0.45 7.58 -19.61
N PRO A 46 -0.11 6.32 -19.93
CA PRO A 46 1.00 5.60 -19.31
C PRO A 46 2.38 6.24 -19.57
N GLN A 47 2.54 6.97 -20.68
CA GLN A 47 3.82 7.63 -21.00
C GLN A 47 3.99 8.86 -20.11
N TYR A 48 2.92 9.65 -19.95
CA TYR A 48 2.90 10.78 -19.04
C TYR A 48 3.02 10.34 -17.58
N GLN A 49 2.38 9.22 -17.19
CA GLN A 49 2.62 8.61 -15.88
C GLN A 49 4.11 8.32 -15.65
N ALA A 50 4.77 7.65 -16.60
CA ALA A 50 6.19 7.32 -16.48
C ALA A 50 7.07 8.57 -16.42
N TYR A 51 6.72 9.61 -17.17
CA TYR A 51 7.35 10.93 -17.10
C TYR A 51 7.21 11.55 -15.69
N LEU A 52 6.00 11.61 -15.14
CA LEU A 52 5.75 12.15 -13.79
C LEU A 52 6.52 11.38 -12.69
N ILE A 53 6.62 10.06 -12.80
CA ILE A 53 7.42 9.23 -11.87
C ILE A 53 8.92 9.54 -12.00
N GLY A 54 9.37 9.83 -13.22
CA GLY A 54 10.77 10.11 -13.53
C GLY A 54 11.24 11.53 -13.19
N LEU A 55 10.34 12.47 -12.93
CA LEU A 55 10.70 13.82 -12.51
C LEU A 55 11.31 13.79 -11.11
N ASP A 56 12.54 14.27 -11.01
CA ASP A 56 13.30 14.32 -9.76
C ASP A 56 13.33 15.69 -9.12
N ASP A 57 13.22 16.75 -9.92
CA ASP A 57 13.06 18.12 -9.45
C ASP A 57 11.64 18.36 -8.93
N SER A 58 11.54 18.61 -7.62
CA SER A 58 10.26 18.82 -6.94
C SER A 58 9.53 20.10 -7.36
N GLU A 59 10.25 21.17 -7.74
CA GLU A 59 9.65 22.41 -8.23
C GLU A 59 9.09 22.20 -9.63
N LEU A 60 9.85 21.53 -10.51
CA LEU A 60 9.41 21.18 -11.85
C LEU A 60 8.19 20.25 -11.80
N PHE A 61 8.22 19.22 -10.95
CA PHE A 61 7.09 18.32 -10.74
C PHE A 61 5.84 19.09 -10.28
N ARG A 62 5.99 19.99 -9.30
CA ARG A 62 4.90 20.80 -8.78
C ARG A 62 4.29 21.69 -9.87
N LEU A 63 5.12 22.39 -10.65
CA LEU A 63 4.67 23.20 -11.79
C LEU A 63 3.90 22.34 -12.80
N GLU A 64 4.41 21.16 -13.12
CA GLU A 64 3.77 20.27 -14.09
C GLU A 64 2.37 19.82 -13.64
N VAL A 65 2.18 19.52 -12.35
CA VAL A 65 0.90 18.96 -11.86
C VAL A 65 -0.10 20.00 -11.35
N GLU A 66 0.36 21.18 -10.89
CA GLU A 66 -0.51 22.27 -10.43
C GLU A 66 -0.87 23.26 -11.55
N ASP A 67 0.02 23.57 -12.49
CA ASP A 67 -0.26 24.56 -13.56
C ASP A 67 -0.80 23.95 -14.85
N VAL A 68 -0.40 22.71 -15.19
CA VAL A 68 -0.97 21.99 -16.34
C VAL A 68 -2.21 21.26 -15.84
N ALA A 69 -3.37 21.93 -15.96
CA ALA A 69 -4.66 21.33 -15.64
C ALA A 69 -4.71 19.89 -16.19
N LEU A 70 -4.74 18.92 -15.27
CA LEU A 70 -4.87 17.49 -15.54
C LEU A 70 -6.29 17.19 -16.07
N GLY A 71 -6.68 17.89 -17.14
CA GLY A 71 -8.05 18.03 -17.64
C GLY A 71 -8.64 16.77 -18.26
N GLN A 72 -7.99 15.62 -18.11
CA GLN A 72 -8.45 14.32 -18.61
C GLN A 72 -8.48 13.21 -17.55
N ALA A 73 -7.89 13.41 -16.37
CA ALA A 73 -7.97 12.43 -15.28
C ALA A 73 -9.15 12.77 -14.35
N SER A 74 -10.39 12.63 -14.83
CA SER A 74 -11.55 12.76 -13.94
C SER A 74 -11.64 11.52 -13.04
N CYS A 75 -11.03 11.59 -11.87
CA CYS A 75 -11.23 10.62 -10.80
C CYS A 75 -12.45 11.04 -9.98
N SER A 76 -13.31 10.12 -9.57
CA SER A 76 -14.37 10.48 -8.61
C SER A 76 -13.71 10.87 -7.29
N THR A 77 -14.30 11.79 -6.52
CA THR A 77 -13.77 12.20 -5.20
C THR A 77 -13.57 11.00 -4.28
N SER A 78 -14.46 10.00 -4.33
CA SER A 78 -14.32 8.76 -3.56
C SER A 78 -13.08 7.97 -3.96
N ASP A 79 -12.85 7.79 -5.25
CA ASP A 79 -11.69 7.04 -5.76
C ASP A 79 -10.38 7.77 -5.48
N LEU A 80 -10.40 9.10 -5.58
CA LEU A 80 -9.26 9.95 -5.22
C LEU A 80 -8.93 9.80 -3.73
N GLN A 81 -9.90 9.90 -2.84
CA GLN A 81 -9.68 9.72 -1.40
C GLN A 81 -9.23 8.31 -1.02
N GLN A 82 -9.62 7.28 -1.77
CA GLN A 82 -9.09 5.93 -1.58
C GLN A 82 -7.64 5.83 -2.04
N LEU A 83 -7.31 6.41 -3.20
CA LEU A 83 -5.95 6.47 -3.71
C LEU A 83 -5.04 7.23 -2.74
N VAL A 84 -5.42 8.43 -2.31
CA VAL A 84 -4.67 9.23 -1.32
C VAL A 84 -4.47 8.41 -0.03
N TYR A 85 -5.49 7.69 0.44
CA TYR A 85 -5.37 6.86 1.63
C TYR A 85 -4.36 5.71 1.46
N ALA A 86 -4.38 5.04 0.32
CA ALA A 86 -3.38 4.02 0.01
C ALA A 86 -1.96 4.62 0.02
N GLY A 87 -1.79 5.80 -0.60
CA GLY A 87 -0.52 6.53 -0.62
C GLY A 87 -0.03 6.91 0.78
N VAL A 88 -0.90 7.53 1.59
CA VAL A 88 -0.60 7.89 2.99
C VAL A 88 -0.20 6.65 3.78
N TYR A 89 -0.93 5.54 3.64
CA TYR A 89 -0.63 4.30 4.34
C TYR A 89 0.75 3.74 3.93
N MET A 90 1.04 3.70 2.63
CA MET A 90 2.32 3.19 2.11
C MET A 90 3.49 4.09 2.53
N GLN A 91 3.33 5.41 2.41
CA GLN A 91 4.35 6.37 2.83
C GLN A 91 4.60 6.33 4.33
N ALA A 92 3.55 6.20 5.16
CA ALA A 92 3.67 6.06 6.61
C ALA A 92 4.40 4.77 7.03
N ALA A 93 4.20 3.68 6.29
CA ALA A 93 4.90 2.43 6.54
C ALA A 93 6.42 2.55 6.33
N SER A 94 6.84 3.38 5.37
CA SER A 94 8.24 3.68 5.06
C SER A 94 8.84 4.80 5.91
N ASN A 95 8.03 5.77 6.35
CA ASN A 95 8.48 7.01 7.00
C ASN A 95 7.94 7.13 8.44
N LYS A 96 8.17 6.10 9.26
CA LYS A 96 7.56 5.97 10.59
C LYS A 96 7.87 7.12 11.53
N GLU A 97 9.09 7.66 11.50
CA GLU A 97 9.50 8.75 12.39
C GLU A 97 8.74 10.03 12.06
N ALA A 98 8.69 10.42 10.78
CA ALA A 98 7.94 11.60 10.33
C ALA A 98 6.44 11.46 10.66
N TYR A 99 5.85 10.29 10.38
CA TYR A 99 4.45 10.03 10.68
C TYR A 99 4.16 9.91 12.18
N SER A 100 5.15 9.54 13.01
CA SER A 100 4.95 9.54 14.47
C SER A 100 4.71 10.95 15.02
N VAL A 101 5.32 11.97 14.42
CA VAL A 101 5.10 13.38 14.80
C VAL A 101 3.66 13.80 14.48
N ILE A 102 3.16 13.41 13.30
CA ILE A 102 1.78 13.64 12.86
C ILE A 102 0.79 12.92 13.79
N LEU A 103 1.06 11.66 14.13
CA LEU A 103 0.19 10.84 14.96
C LEU A 103 0.11 11.27 16.42
N ASN A 104 1.17 11.89 16.95
CA ASN A 104 1.23 12.37 18.33
C ASN A 104 0.55 13.72 18.55
N SER A 105 0.35 14.51 17.48
CA SER A 105 -0.23 15.85 17.54
C SER A 105 -1.23 16.10 16.40
N PRO A 106 -2.25 15.24 16.22
CA PRO A 106 -3.13 15.26 15.05
C PRO A 106 -3.92 16.57 14.92
N GLU A 107 -4.27 17.21 16.03
CA GLU A 107 -4.95 18.51 16.08
C GLU A 107 -4.10 19.70 15.60
N LEU A 108 -2.79 19.51 15.46
CA LEU A 108 -1.86 20.54 14.98
C LEU A 108 -1.51 20.36 13.50
N VAL A 109 -2.05 19.33 12.84
CA VAL A 109 -1.72 19.01 11.44
C VAL A 109 -2.57 19.86 10.50
N SER A 110 -1.90 20.65 9.66
CA SER A 110 -2.51 21.36 8.53
C SER A 110 -1.85 20.88 7.23
N VAL A 111 -2.62 20.77 6.15
CA VAL A 111 -2.06 20.39 4.84
C VAL A 111 -1.60 21.65 4.09
N GLN A 112 -0.46 21.57 3.41
CA GLN A 112 0.01 22.64 2.53
C GLN A 112 -0.97 22.90 1.39
N ASP A 113 -1.17 24.18 1.07
CA ASP A 113 -2.09 24.61 0.02
C ASP A 113 -1.68 24.03 -1.34
N CYS A 114 -2.61 23.28 -1.94
CA CYS A 114 -2.53 22.62 -3.24
C CYS A 114 -3.92 22.09 -3.63
N ASP A 115 -4.08 21.69 -4.89
CA ASP A 115 -5.36 21.20 -5.43
C ASP A 115 -5.94 19.97 -4.69
N LEU A 116 -5.08 19.19 -4.01
CA LEU A 116 -5.48 17.99 -3.27
C LEU A 116 -5.64 18.23 -1.75
N ALA A 117 -5.46 19.47 -1.28
CA ALA A 117 -5.33 19.76 0.15
C ALA A 117 -6.53 19.27 0.98
N ASP A 118 -7.75 19.51 0.50
CA ASP A 118 -8.99 19.10 1.19
C ASP A 118 -9.14 17.58 1.28
N ASP A 119 -8.86 16.87 0.18
CA ASP A 119 -8.92 15.41 0.15
C ASP A 119 -7.85 14.78 1.05
N ILE A 120 -6.64 15.32 1.03
CA ILE A 120 -5.54 14.87 1.90
C ILE A 120 -5.87 15.13 3.37
N ALA A 121 -6.40 16.31 3.71
CA ALA A 121 -6.77 16.63 5.08
C ALA A 121 -7.86 15.68 5.61
N SER A 122 -8.88 15.42 4.80
CA SER A 122 -9.94 14.45 5.11
C SER A 122 -9.37 13.03 5.31
N VAL A 123 -8.50 12.60 4.40
CA VAL A 123 -7.88 11.27 4.44
C VAL A 123 -6.93 11.10 5.62
N LEU A 124 -6.12 12.11 5.96
CA LEU A 124 -5.24 12.08 7.12
C LEU A 124 -6.06 11.95 8.40
N GLY A 125 -7.16 12.70 8.54
CA GLY A 125 -8.09 12.57 9.66
C GLY A 125 -8.64 11.14 9.79
N ARG A 126 -9.08 10.55 8.66
CA ARG A 126 -9.54 9.15 8.63
C ARG A 126 -8.44 8.16 9.00
N PHE A 127 -7.25 8.31 8.41
CA PHE A 127 -6.10 7.44 8.66
C PHE A 127 -5.68 7.44 10.14
N ILE A 128 -5.62 8.62 10.76
CA ILE A 128 -5.30 8.77 12.19
C ILE A 128 -6.37 8.08 13.05
N SER A 129 -7.65 8.31 12.76
CA SER A 129 -8.76 7.68 13.48
C SER A 129 -8.76 6.16 13.34
N ASP A 130 -8.46 5.65 12.15
CA ASP A 130 -8.36 4.22 11.87
C ASP A 130 -7.20 3.55 12.64
N LEU A 131 -6.05 4.22 12.74
CA LEU A 131 -4.90 3.71 13.50
C LEU A 131 -5.18 3.67 15.01
N GLN A 132 -5.98 4.59 15.53
CA GLN A 132 -6.41 4.59 16.93
C GLN A 132 -7.48 3.52 17.20
N SER A 133 -8.20 3.04 16.18
CA SER A 133 -9.24 2.01 16.28
C SER A 133 -8.85 0.71 15.55
N SER A 134 -7.97 -0.07 16.19
CA SER A 134 -7.32 -1.26 15.57
C SER A 134 -8.26 -2.30 14.97
N ASP A 135 -9.50 -2.40 15.48
CA ASP A 135 -10.45 -3.47 15.13
C ASP A 135 -11.13 -3.25 13.78
N GLN A 136 -10.99 -2.06 13.18
CA GLN A 136 -11.72 -1.74 11.95
C GLN A 136 -10.91 -2.01 10.69
N LEU A 137 -9.57 -1.98 10.70
CA LEU A 137 -8.78 -2.07 9.47
C LEU A 137 -8.57 -3.50 8.97
N LEU A 138 -9.06 -3.78 7.76
CA LEU A 138 -8.85 -5.05 7.08
C LEU A 138 -7.46 -5.06 6.41
N ARG A 139 -6.44 -5.43 7.18
CA ARG A 139 -5.05 -5.57 6.75
C ARG A 139 -4.76 -7.06 6.54
N VAL A 140 -4.50 -7.49 5.31
CA VAL A 140 -4.45 -8.91 4.96
C VAL A 140 -3.08 -9.26 4.38
N ALA A 141 -2.40 -10.22 5.00
CA ALA A 141 -1.15 -10.74 4.48
C ALA A 141 -1.36 -12.03 3.68
N PHE A 142 -0.57 -12.17 2.61
CA PHE A 142 -0.56 -13.34 1.74
C PHE A 142 0.86 -13.90 1.65
N MET A 143 0.97 -15.20 1.90
CA MET A 143 2.14 -16.01 1.62
C MET A 143 1.78 -16.94 0.48
N LEU A 144 2.48 -16.83 -0.65
CA LEU A 144 2.15 -17.54 -1.88
C LEU A 144 3.20 -18.61 -2.19
N GLU A 145 2.75 -19.80 -2.60
CA GLU A 145 3.62 -20.92 -2.94
C GLU A 145 3.10 -21.66 -4.19
N GLY A 146 3.73 -21.41 -5.33
CA GLY A 146 3.45 -22.14 -6.58
C GLY A 146 2.05 -21.94 -7.16
N VAL A 147 1.30 -20.94 -6.70
CA VAL A 147 -0.09 -20.70 -7.11
C VAL A 147 -0.21 -20.04 -8.47
N SER A 148 -1.24 -20.43 -9.23
CA SER A 148 -1.54 -19.79 -10.51
C SER A 148 -2.17 -18.38 -10.33
N PRO A 149 -1.94 -17.45 -11.28
CA PRO A 149 -2.61 -16.14 -11.28
C PRO A 149 -4.14 -16.22 -11.28
N ASP A 150 -4.72 -17.17 -12.02
CA ASP A 150 -6.17 -17.33 -12.15
C ASP A 150 -6.80 -17.76 -10.81
N PHE A 151 -6.19 -18.74 -10.15
CA PHE A 151 -6.61 -19.16 -8.81
C PHE A 151 -6.52 -18.02 -7.79
N LEU A 152 -5.41 -17.28 -7.82
CA LEU A 152 -5.22 -16.15 -6.92
C LEU A 152 -6.31 -15.08 -7.13
N ASN A 153 -6.61 -14.73 -8.37
CA ASN A 153 -7.72 -13.81 -8.69
C ASN A 153 -9.08 -14.32 -8.19
N GLU A 154 -9.36 -15.62 -8.35
CA GLU A 154 -10.58 -16.23 -7.84
C GLU A 154 -10.67 -16.11 -6.31
N VAL A 155 -9.58 -16.43 -5.59
CA VAL A 155 -9.54 -16.32 -4.13
C VAL A 155 -9.74 -14.88 -3.68
N LEU A 156 -9.03 -13.91 -4.28
CA LEU A 156 -9.16 -12.49 -3.96
C LEU A 156 -10.60 -12.00 -4.16
N SER A 157 -11.23 -12.37 -5.28
CA SER A 157 -12.62 -12.00 -5.57
C SER A 157 -13.60 -12.54 -4.52
N LYS A 158 -13.36 -13.74 -3.98
CA LYS A 158 -14.20 -14.34 -2.93
C LYS A 158 -13.95 -13.71 -1.57
N LEU A 159 -12.68 -13.52 -1.18
CA LEU A 159 -12.30 -12.95 0.12
C LEU A 159 -12.82 -11.53 0.28
N PHE A 160 -12.72 -10.72 -0.77
CA PHE A 160 -13.04 -9.29 -0.72
C PHE A 160 -14.40 -8.92 -1.32
N LYS A 161 -15.23 -9.92 -1.67
CA LYS A 161 -16.58 -9.72 -2.26
C LYS A 161 -17.45 -8.73 -1.48
N LYS A 162 -17.37 -8.74 -0.15
CA LYS A 162 -18.21 -7.92 0.73
C LYS A 162 -17.52 -6.66 1.24
N ARG A 163 -16.19 -6.65 1.25
CA ARG A 163 -15.38 -5.61 1.87
C ARG A 163 -13.97 -5.66 1.28
N ALA A 164 -13.53 -4.55 0.68
CA ALA A 164 -12.17 -4.41 0.21
C ALA A 164 -11.17 -4.35 1.37
N ALA A 165 -9.95 -4.83 1.15
CA ALA A 165 -8.85 -4.65 2.08
C ALA A 165 -8.45 -3.18 2.14
N ASN A 166 -8.07 -2.69 3.33
CA ASN A 166 -7.38 -1.42 3.48
C ASN A 166 -5.91 -1.54 3.07
N CYS A 167 -5.32 -2.70 3.34
CA CYS A 167 -3.93 -3.00 3.03
C CYS A 167 -3.76 -4.48 2.67
N ILE A 168 -3.06 -4.74 1.57
CA ILE A 168 -2.62 -6.07 1.14
C ILE A 168 -1.11 -6.14 1.36
N LEU A 169 -0.68 -7.11 2.17
CA LEU A 169 0.73 -7.36 2.45
C LEU A 169 1.16 -8.63 1.70
N ALA A 170 2.14 -8.49 0.83
CA ALA A 170 2.77 -9.61 0.15
C ALA A 170 4.04 -10.03 0.90
N VAL A 171 4.10 -11.28 1.33
CA VAL A 171 5.23 -11.78 2.11
C VAL A 171 6.19 -12.58 1.24
N GLY A 172 7.47 -12.22 1.27
CA GLY A 172 8.51 -12.80 0.41
C GLY A 172 8.53 -12.21 -1.00
N ARG A 173 9.34 -12.80 -1.89
CA ARG A 173 9.53 -12.35 -3.28
C ARG A 173 9.00 -13.29 -4.38
N PRO A 174 7.74 -13.78 -4.35
CA PRO A 174 7.20 -14.51 -5.49
C PRO A 174 6.76 -13.57 -6.63
N THR A 175 7.02 -13.98 -7.88
CA THR A 175 6.49 -13.34 -9.09
C THR A 175 4.96 -13.23 -9.08
N ALA A 176 4.28 -14.12 -8.36
CA ALA A 176 2.84 -14.08 -8.13
C ALA A 176 2.36 -12.86 -7.30
N ASN A 177 3.27 -12.13 -6.63
CA ASN A 177 2.93 -10.88 -5.94
C ASN A 177 2.43 -9.79 -6.88
N ILE A 178 2.76 -9.85 -8.18
CA ILE A 178 2.26 -8.90 -9.18
C ILE A 178 0.73 -8.92 -9.19
N VAL A 179 0.11 -10.10 -9.11
CA VAL A 179 -1.35 -10.24 -9.07
C VAL A 179 -1.94 -9.62 -7.81
N LEU A 180 -1.30 -9.81 -6.65
CA LEU A 180 -1.72 -9.14 -5.39
C LEU A 180 -1.61 -7.61 -5.52
N SER A 181 -0.54 -7.14 -6.14
CA SER A 181 -0.27 -5.71 -6.33
C SER A 181 -1.26 -5.07 -7.29
N ASP A 182 -1.53 -5.73 -8.42
CA ASP A 182 -2.52 -5.27 -9.42
C ASP A 182 -3.93 -5.27 -8.84
N TYR A 183 -4.27 -6.29 -8.04
CA TYR A 183 -5.54 -6.32 -7.33
C TYR A 183 -5.64 -5.16 -6.33
N ALA A 184 -4.62 -4.94 -5.51
CA ALA A 184 -4.58 -3.82 -4.56
C ALA A 184 -4.71 -2.47 -5.28
N ARG A 185 -3.96 -2.27 -6.36
CA ARG A 185 -4.00 -1.08 -7.22
C ARG A 185 -5.39 -0.86 -7.81
N GLY A 186 -6.04 -1.92 -8.31
CA GLY A 186 -7.39 -1.87 -8.87
C GLY A 186 -8.47 -1.54 -7.83
N GLN A 187 -8.26 -1.93 -6.57
CA GLN A 187 -9.15 -1.60 -5.44
C GLN A 187 -8.75 -0.32 -4.70
N ARG A 188 -7.71 0.39 -5.16
CA ARG A 188 -7.11 1.54 -4.47
C ARG A 188 -6.78 1.25 -3.00
N ALA A 189 -6.33 0.02 -2.74
CA ALA A 189 -5.88 -0.44 -1.42
C ALA A 189 -4.36 -0.29 -1.30
N ALA A 190 -3.86 -0.02 -0.09
CA ALA A 190 -2.42 0.01 0.14
C ALA A 190 -1.78 -1.36 -0.17
N PHE A 191 -0.59 -1.36 -0.76
CA PHE A 191 0.17 -2.58 -1.03
C PHE A 191 1.54 -2.47 -0.36
N LEU A 192 1.93 -3.49 0.40
CA LEU A 192 3.24 -3.53 1.05
C LEU A 192 3.91 -4.87 0.79
N MET A 193 5.18 -4.83 0.39
CA MET A 193 6.03 -6.00 0.43
C MET A 193 6.70 -6.11 1.80
N VAL A 194 6.66 -7.30 2.37
CA VAL A 194 7.38 -7.66 3.58
C VAL A 194 8.42 -8.70 3.22
N GLY A 195 9.69 -8.28 3.26
CA GLY A 195 10.83 -9.15 3.04
C GLY A 195 11.08 -10.07 4.22
N ASP A 196 11.66 -11.24 3.94
CA ASP A 196 12.04 -12.24 4.96
C ASP A 196 13.49 -12.08 5.44
N GLU A 197 14.17 -11.04 4.96
CA GLU A 197 15.62 -10.84 5.14
C GLU A 197 16.00 -10.58 6.60
N GLU A 198 15.06 -10.07 7.40
CA GLU A 198 15.24 -9.78 8.84
C GLU A 198 15.00 -11.02 9.74
N GLY A 199 14.66 -12.17 9.16
CA GLY A 199 14.45 -13.43 9.87
C GLY A 199 13.00 -13.68 10.34
N ALA A 200 12.72 -14.93 10.69
CA ALA A 200 11.36 -15.42 10.93
C ALA A 200 10.68 -14.79 12.16
N ASP A 201 11.44 -14.43 13.20
CA ASP A 201 10.90 -13.79 14.42
C ASP A 201 10.42 -12.36 14.17
N VAL A 202 11.18 -11.62 13.36
CA VAL A 202 10.83 -10.27 12.95
C VAL A 202 9.58 -10.32 12.08
N LEU A 203 9.54 -11.24 11.11
CA LEU A 203 8.34 -11.48 10.30
C LEU A 203 7.12 -11.81 11.17
N ALA A 204 7.24 -12.73 12.14
CA ALA A 204 6.14 -13.09 13.03
C ALA A 204 5.60 -11.85 13.77
N THR A 205 6.50 -11.05 14.34
CA THR A 205 6.15 -9.80 15.03
C THR A 205 5.47 -8.81 14.09
N GLN A 206 5.96 -8.67 12.86
CA GLN A 206 5.37 -7.79 11.87
C GLN A 206 3.96 -8.25 11.48
N LEU A 207 3.76 -9.55 11.23
CA LEU A 207 2.46 -10.10 10.89
C LEU A 207 1.45 -9.91 12.03
N GLN A 208 1.83 -10.19 13.28
CA GLN A 208 0.94 -10.00 14.42
C GLN A 208 0.51 -8.55 14.62
N ARG A 209 1.44 -7.60 14.46
CA ARG A 209 1.15 -6.17 14.73
C ARG A 209 0.43 -5.50 13.57
N ARG A 210 0.73 -5.90 12.34
CA ARG A 210 0.31 -5.18 11.13
C ARG A 210 -0.85 -5.82 10.40
N THR A 211 -1.26 -7.04 10.75
CA THR A 211 -2.27 -7.79 10.00
C THR A 211 -3.45 -8.17 10.87
N SER A 212 -4.62 -8.17 10.26
CA SER A 212 -5.86 -8.73 10.80
C SER A 212 -6.07 -10.19 10.39
N HIS A 213 -5.52 -10.57 9.23
CA HIS A 213 -5.64 -11.89 8.65
C HIS A 213 -4.35 -12.25 7.92
N VAL A 214 -3.93 -13.51 8.03
CA VAL A 214 -2.81 -14.06 7.27
C VAL A 214 -3.30 -15.30 6.51
N TYR A 215 -3.08 -15.31 5.21
CA TYR A 215 -3.41 -16.42 4.33
C TYR A 215 -2.14 -17.05 3.75
N HIS A 216 -2.07 -18.38 3.78
CA HIS A 216 -1.09 -19.15 3.03
C HIS A 216 -1.82 -19.84 1.87
N LEU A 217 -1.44 -19.49 0.64
CA LEU A 217 -1.99 -20.09 -0.56
C LEU A 217 -0.91 -20.94 -1.21
N ALA A 218 -1.21 -22.22 -1.41
CA ALA A 218 -0.27 -23.17 -1.99
C ALA A 218 -0.93 -24.04 -3.07
N CYS A 219 -0.18 -24.37 -4.11
CA CYS A 219 -0.55 -25.40 -5.07
C CYS A 219 0.10 -26.74 -4.68
N GLY A 220 -0.71 -27.78 -4.49
CA GLY A 220 -0.23 -29.10 -4.09
C GLY A 220 0.27 -29.20 -2.64
N ILE A 221 1.35 -29.96 -2.43
CA ILE A 221 1.95 -30.17 -1.10
C ILE A 221 2.97 -29.06 -0.84
N ALA A 222 2.78 -28.33 0.26
CA ALA A 222 3.72 -27.30 0.69
C ALA A 222 5.14 -27.88 0.86
N SER A 223 6.15 -27.14 0.41
CA SER A 223 7.55 -27.50 0.59
C SER A 223 7.90 -27.61 2.08
N GLU A 224 8.90 -28.44 2.42
CA GLU A 224 9.35 -28.57 3.81
C GLU A 224 9.78 -27.23 4.41
N ALA A 225 10.41 -26.36 3.61
CA ALA A 225 10.79 -25.01 4.02
C ALA A 225 9.57 -24.13 4.34
N SER A 226 8.53 -24.18 3.50
CA SER A 226 7.28 -23.46 3.73
C SER A 226 6.53 -23.99 4.97
N ALA A 227 6.48 -25.32 5.13
CA ALA A 227 5.87 -25.95 6.29
C ALA A 227 6.58 -25.57 7.61
N ALA A 228 7.92 -25.61 7.62
CA ALA A 228 8.73 -25.20 8.78
C ALA A 228 8.52 -23.72 9.11
N ARG A 229 8.46 -22.86 8.09
CA ARG A 229 8.17 -21.43 8.24
C ARG A 229 6.79 -21.18 8.84
N ILE A 230 5.75 -21.85 8.32
CA ILE A 230 4.39 -21.73 8.84
C ILE A 230 4.34 -22.17 10.29
N GLN A 231 4.95 -23.31 10.62
CA GLN A 231 5.03 -23.82 11.98
C GLN A 231 5.72 -22.82 12.92
N HIS A 232 6.78 -22.15 12.46
CA HIS A 232 7.46 -21.11 13.21
C HIS A 232 6.57 -19.88 13.45
N LEU A 233 5.85 -19.42 12.44
CA LEU A 233 4.92 -18.29 12.58
C LEU A 233 3.75 -18.63 13.53
N GLU A 234 3.20 -19.83 13.41
CA GLU A 234 2.13 -20.33 14.28
C GLU A 234 2.60 -20.48 15.74
N SER A 235 3.84 -20.96 15.97
CA SER A 235 4.40 -21.07 17.32
C SER A 235 4.61 -19.71 18.00
N HIS A 236 4.77 -18.65 17.21
CA HIS A 236 4.84 -17.27 17.68
C HIS A 236 3.46 -16.62 17.83
N GLY A 237 2.36 -17.35 17.52
CA GLY A 237 0.98 -16.89 17.70
C GLY A 237 0.37 -16.20 16.50
N VAL A 238 0.94 -16.34 15.29
CA VAL A 238 0.30 -15.88 14.05
C VAL A 238 -0.79 -16.88 13.65
N GLN A 239 -2.02 -16.41 13.46
CA GLN A 239 -3.11 -17.26 12.96
C GLN A 239 -3.10 -17.29 11.42
N ILE A 240 -2.78 -18.44 10.84
CA ILE A 240 -2.63 -18.61 9.38
C ILE A 240 -3.79 -19.45 8.85
N ARG A 241 -4.48 -18.93 7.83
CA ARG A 241 -5.52 -19.66 7.08
C ARG A 241 -4.94 -20.24 5.81
N LYS A 242 -4.98 -21.56 5.67
CA LYS A 242 -4.46 -22.27 4.49
C LYS A 242 -5.55 -22.42 3.44
N ILE A 243 -5.23 -22.09 2.18
CA ILE A 243 -6.10 -22.22 1.02
C ILE A 243 -5.32 -22.96 -0.06
N LEU A 244 -5.84 -24.09 -0.53
CA LEU A 244 -5.13 -24.97 -1.46
C LEU A 244 -5.71 -24.88 -2.86
N GLU A 245 -4.84 -24.73 -3.85
CA GLU A 245 -5.17 -24.96 -5.26
C GLU A 245 -5.12 -26.48 -5.51
N ASN A 246 -6.23 -27.04 -5.97
CA ASN A 246 -6.27 -28.45 -6.37
C ASN A 246 -5.50 -28.59 -7.68
N ALA A 247 -4.45 -29.43 -7.68
CA ALA A 247 -3.64 -29.75 -8.84
C ALA A 247 -4.41 -30.57 -9.89
#